data_AF-A0A536YUD9-F1
#
_entry.id   AF-A0A536YUD9-F1
#
_cell.length_a   1.000
_cell.length_b   1.000
_cell.length_c   1.000
_cell.angle_alpha   90.00
_cell.angle_beta   90.00
_cell.angle_gamma   90.00
#
_symmetry.space_group_name_H-M   'P 1'
#
loop_
_entity.id
_entity.type
_entity.pdbx_description
1 polymer ?
#
loop_
_entity_poly.entity_id
_entity_poly.type
_entity_poly.pdbx_seq_one_letter_code
_entity_poly.pdbx_strand_id
1 'polypeptide(L)'
;MRAELVSIPTETIPLDGLYYEPEGRAAGAALLFHGNTMNFYVGALRFLPPVLVKLGLACLAFNRRGHDILSTRNSRVPEGGAFQLAREGIEDNRSAARWMAERG
;
A
#
# COMPACT_ATOMS: atom_id res chain seq x y z
N MET A 1 3.94 17.50 -7.39
CA MET A 1 3.65 16.12 -6.95
C MET A 1 2.28 16.09 -6.33
N ARG A 2 1.47 15.10 -6.68
CA ARG A 2 0.19 14.83 -6.01
C ARG A 2 0.34 13.62 -5.09
N ALA A 3 -0.23 13.70 -3.90
CA ALA A 3 -0.40 12.55 -3.02
C ALA A 3 -1.90 12.31 -2.82
N GLU A 4 -2.36 11.10 -3.10
CA GLU A 4 -3.78 10.71 -3.10
C GLU A 4 -3.98 9.50 -2.20
N LEU A 5 -4.87 9.61 -1.21
CA LEU A 5 -5.33 8.45 -0.45
C LEU A 5 -6.16 7.58 -1.39
N VAL A 6 -5.76 6.33 -1.54
CA VAL A 6 -6.38 5.38 -2.47
C VAL A 6 -6.80 4.12 -1.75
N SER A 7 -7.80 3.44 -2.31
CA SER A 7 -8.29 2.15 -1.84
C SER A 7 -8.23 1.15 -3.00
N ILE A 8 -7.44 0.09 -2.83
CA ILE A 8 -7.17 -0.92 -3.87
C ILE A 8 -8.14 -2.09 -3.65
N PRO A 9 -8.99 -2.43 -4.64
CA PRO A 9 -9.97 -3.49 -4.47
C PRO A 9 -9.28 -4.85 -4.33
N THR A 10 -9.81 -5.69 -3.45
CA THR A 10 -9.53 -7.13 -3.38
C THR A 10 -10.85 -7.89 -3.21
N GLU A 11 -10.83 -9.22 -3.32
CA GLU A 11 -12.00 -10.07 -3.10
C GLU A 11 -12.63 -9.97 -1.70
N THR A 12 -11.91 -9.42 -0.71
CA THR A 12 -12.37 -9.40 0.68
C THR A 12 -12.40 -7.99 1.26
N ILE A 13 -11.22 -7.43 1.55
CA ILE A 13 -11.05 -6.12 2.20
C ILE A 13 -10.14 -5.29 1.30
N PRO A 14 -10.51 -4.05 0.97
CA PRO A 14 -9.65 -3.20 0.17
C PRO A 14 -8.36 -2.86 0.92
N LEU A 15 -7.30 -2.58 0.16
CA LEU A 15 -6.01 -2.16 0.72
C LEU A 15 -5.89 -0.65 0.59
N ASP A 16 -5.83 0.03 1.73
CA ASP A 16 -5.66 1.47 1.74
C ASP A 16 -4.18 1.85 1.68
N GLY A 17 -3.90 2.91 0.92
CA GLY A 17 -2.55 3.41 0.73
C GLY A 17 -2.53 4.85 0.25
N LEU A 18 -1.31 5.35 0.07
CA LEU A 18 -1.04 6.67 -0.47
C LEU A 18 -0.30 6.51 -1.80
N TYR A 19 -0.94 6.98 -2.87
CA TYR A 19 -0.36 7.03 -4.20
C TYR A 19 0.29 8.38 -4.43
N TYR A 20 1.55 8.37 -4.84
CA TYR A 20 2.32 9.56 -5.15
C TYR A 20 2.64 9.60 -6.63
N GLU A 21 2.23 10.69 -7.26
CA GLU A 21 2.38 10.87 -8.70
C GLU A 21 3.34 12.04 -9.01
N PRO A 22 4.34 11.82 -9.87
CA PRO A 22 5.17 12.90 -10.38
C PRO A 22 4.35 13.88 -11.21
N GLU A 23 4.87 15.10 -11.37
CA GLU A 23 4.33 16.01 -12.38
C GLU A 23 4.79 15.52 -13.76
N GLY A 24 3.84 15.27 -14.66
CA GLY A 24 4.11 14.70 -15.97
C GLY A 24 4.14 13.16 -15.97
N ARG A 25 4.73 12.58 -17.03
CA ARG A 25 4.76 11.12 -17.21
C ARG A 25 5.78 10.48 -16.26
N ALA A 26 5.34 9.46 -15.51
CA ALA A 26 6.23 8.66 -14.70
C ALA A 26 7.20 7.85 -15.58
N ALA A 27 8.48 7.80 -15.20
CA ALA A 27 9.50 6.99 -15.85
C ALA A 27 9.44 5.52 -15.40
N GLY A 28 8.74 5.25 -14.29
CA GLY A 28 8.55 3.93 -13.71
C GLY A 28 7.76 4.02 -12.41
N ALA A 29 7.64 2.89 -11.73
CA ALA A 29 6.83 2.72 -10.53
C ALA A 29 7.62 2.05 -9.40
N ALA A 30 7.42 2.51 -8.17
CA ALA A 30 7.94 1.89 -6.96
C ALA A 30 6.79 1.47 -6.03
N LEU A 31 6.65 0.16 -5.83
CA LEU A 31 5.73 -0.40 -4.86
C LEU A 31 6.46 -0.57 -3.52
N LEU A 32 5.96 0.09 -2.47
CA LEU A 32 6.66 0.20 -1.19
C LEU A 32 5.90 -0.56 -0.10
N PHE A 33 6.61 -1.48 0.55
CA PHE A 33 6.06 -2.35 1.59
C PHE A 33 6.54 -1.91 2.97
N HIS A 34 5.63 -1.91 3.94
CA HIS A 34 5.98 -1.72 5.35
C HIS A 34 6.57 -3.00 5.97
N GLY A 35 7.34 -2.83 7.03
CA GLY A 35 7.83 -3.92 7.87
C GLY A 35 6.69 -4.62 8.64
N ASN A 36 7.03 -5.66 9.40
CA ASN A 36 6.04 -6.33 10.25
C ASN A 36 5.46 -5.34 11.28
N THR A 37 4.16 -5.42 11.56
CA THR A 37 3.45 -4.55 12.53
C THR A 37 3.61 -3.05 12.27
N MET A 38 3.69 -2.64 11.00
CA MET A 38 3.82 -1.25 10.56
C MET A 38 2.69 -0.88 9.60
N ASN A 39 2.73 0.35 9.08
CA ASN A 39 1.75 0.87 8.11
C ASN A 39 2.42 1.83 7.12
N PHE A 40 1.68 2.32 6.13
CA PHE A 40 2.18 3.19 5.06
C PHE A 40 2.62 4.60 5.53
N TYR A 41 2.25 5.04 6.74
CA TYR A 41 2.50 6.42 7.20
C TYR A 41 3.61 6.52 8.27
N VAL A 42 4.37 5.45 8.49
CA VAL A 42 5.52 5.38 9.41
C VAL A 42 6.80 4.90 8.72
N GLY A 43 7.95 5.16 9.35
CA GLY A 43 9.26 4.69 8.88
C GLY A 43 9.65 5.25 7.50
N ALA A 44 10.29 4.41 6.68
CA ALA A 44 10.75 4.80 5.35
C ALA A 44 9.62 5.30 4.45
N LEU A 45 8.42 4.73 4.58
CA LEU A 45 7.26 5.06 3.75
C LEU A 45 6.77 6.50 3.95
N ARG A 46 7.10 7.12 5.10
CA ARG A 46 6.73 8.52 5.37
C ARG A 46 7.59 9.53 4.60
N PHE A 47 8.86 9.23 4.31
CA PHE A 47 9.80 10.19 3.71
C PHE A 47 10.33 9.78 2.35
N LEU A 48 10.36 8.49 2.03
CA LEU A 48 10.95 7.96 0.80
C LEU A 48 10.14 8.28 -0.47
N PRO A 49 8.79 8.16 -0.50
CA PRO A 49 8.04 8.43 -1.72
C PRO A 49 8.30 9.84 -2.29
N PRO A 50 8.35 10.91 -1.46
CA PRO A 50 8.71 12.23 -1.97
C PRO A 50 10.08 12.34 -2.66
N VAL A 51 11.04 11.51 -2.25
CA VAL A 51 12.38 11.46 -2.85
C VAL A 51 12.34 10.71 -4.18
N LEU A 52 11.69 9.54 -4.22
CA LEU A 52 11.60 8.72 -5.43
C LEU A 52 10.82 9.40 -6.57
N VAL A 53 9.77 10.15 -6.23
CA VAL A 53 9.02 10.93 -7.22
C VAL A 53 9.85 12.04 -7.84
N LYS A 54 10.79 12.66 -7.10
CA LYS A 54 11.74 13.63 -7.69
C LYS A 54 12.69 12.97 -8.69
N LEU A 55 12.87 11.65 -8.60
CA LEU A 55 13.60 10.85 -9.58
C LEU A 55 12.71 10.36 -10.73
N GLY A 56 11.45 10.79 -10.79
CA GLY A 56 10.51 10.45 -11.85
C GLY A 56 9.70 9.17 -11.64
N LEU A 57 9.74 8.57 -10.44
CA LEU A 57 8.99 7.35 -10.14
C LEU A 57 7.63 7.65 -9.51
N ALA A 58 6.55 7.09 -10.04
CA ALA A 58 5.30 6.98 -9.29
C ALA A 58 5.51 6.04 -8.10
N CYS A 59 4.90 6.30 -6.95
CA CYS A 59 5.06 5.47 -5.75
C CYS A 59 3.72 5.07 -5.16
N LEU A 60 3.63 3.83 -4.68
CA LEU A 60 2.49 3.37 -3.89
C LEU A 60 3.00 2.81 -2.56
N ALA A 61 2.64 3.48 -1.47
CA ALA A 61 2.83 2.99 -0.11
C ALA A 61 1.46 2.55 0.43
N PHE A 62 1.30 1.29 0.84
CA PHE A 62 -0.02 0.75 1.20
C PHE A 62 0.05 -0.20 2.39
N ASN A 63 -1.07 -0.38 3.07
CA ASN A 63 -1.22 -1.37 4.13
C ASN A 63 -1.65 -2.71 3.53
N ARG A 64 -0.97 -3.79 3.88
CA ARG A 64 -1.50 -5.15 3.66
C ARG A 64 -2.62 -5.43 4.66
N ARG A 65 -3.55 -6.34 4.36
CA ARG A 65 -4.70 -6.61 5.26
C ARG A 65 -4.26 -7.04 6.67
N GLY A 66 -3.14 -7.73 6.79
CA GLY A 66 -2.56 -8.19 8.06
C GLY A 66 -1.53 -7.26 8.67
N HIS A 67 -1.57 -5.95 8.38
CA HIS A 67 -0.53 -5.03 8.83
C HIS A 67 -0.46 -4.84 10.35
N ASP A 68 -1.58 -5.02 11.06
CA ASP A 68 -1.64 -5.11 12.52
C ASP A 68 -1.81 -6.57 12.96
N ILE A 69 -1.30 -6.97 14.13
CA ILE A 69 -1.37 -8.37 14.59
C ILE A 69 -2.81 -8.81 14.88
N LEU A 70 -3.51 -8.06 15.72
CA LEU A 70 -4.88 -8.35 16.14
C LEU A 70 -5.57 -7.02 16.49
N SER A 71 -6.76 -6.80 15.93
CA SER A 71 -7.56 -5.60 16.17
C SER A 71 -9.06 -5.89 16.05
N THR A 72 -9.87 -4.96 16.55
CA THR A 72 -11.30 -4.86 16.27
C THR A 72 -11.53 -3.39 15.91
N ARG A 73 -11.49 -3.06 14.61
CA ARG A 73 -11.51 -1.66 14.13
C ARG A 73 -12.93 -1.09 14.11
N ASN A 74 -13.64 -1.30 13.01
CA ASN A 74 -14.97 -0.74 12.77
C ASN A 74 -16.10 -1.69 13.21
N SER A 75 -15.75 -2.81 13.86
CA SER A 75 -16.70 -3.83 14.33
C SER A 75 -16.16 -4.50 15.60
N ARG A 76 -16.92 -5.48 16.14
CA ARG A 76 -16.46 -6.36 17.22
C ARG A 76 -15.83 -7.67 16.70
N VAL A 77 -15.69 -7.82 15.39
CA VAL A 77 -15.07 -9.00 14.77
C VAL A 77 -13.56 -8.84 14.81
N PRO A 78 -12.81 -9.82 15.32
CA PRO A 78 -11.36 -9.74 15.36
C PRO A 78 -10.77 -9.87 13.94
N GLU A 79 -9.81 -9.02 13.62
CA GLU A 79 -9.12 -8.96 12.34
C GLU A 79 -7.60 -8.74 12.52
N GLY A 80 -6.83 -8.88 11.45
CA GLY A 80 -5.38 -8.64 11.44
C GLY A 80 -4.56 -9.85 11.00
N GLY A 81 -3.24 -9.72 11.12
CA GLY A 81 -2.25 -10.69 10.70
C GLY A 81 -2.38 -12.05 11.41
N ALA A 82 -2.97 -12.09 12.60
CA ALA A 82 -3.29 -13.34 13.30
C ALA A 82 -4.26 -14.25 12.52
N PHE A 83 -5.06 -13.69 11.61
CA PHE A 83 -6.01 -14.43 10.77
C PHE A 83 -5.62 -14.46 9.29
N GLN A 84 -4.54 -13.77 8.91
CA GLN A 84 -4.10 -13.69 7.53
C GLN A 84 -3.31 -14.93 7.12
N LEU A 85 -3.68 -15.55 6.00
CA LEU A 85 -2.89 -16.60 5.37
C LEU A 85 -1.77 -15.99 4.53
N ALA A 86 -0.63 -16.67 4.45
CA ALA A 86 0.50 -16.24 3.61
C ALA A 86 0.09 -15.98 2.14
N ARG A 87 -0.80 -16.81 1.59
CA ARG A 87 -1.34 -16.64 0.22
C ARG A 87 -2.08 -15.32 0.04
N GLU A 88 -2.75 -14.82 1.07
CA GLU A 88 -3.47 -13.54 1.02
C GLU A 88 -2.50 -12.37 1.04
N GLY A 89 -1.42 -12.45 1.83
CA GLY A 89 -0.37 -11.43 1.80
C GLY A 89 0.37 -11.37 0.46
N ILE A 90 0.56 -12.52 -0.20
CA ILE A 90 1.10 -12.56 -1.58
C ILE A 90 0.11 -11.94 -2.57
N GLU A 91 -1.19 -12.22 -2.42
CA GLU A 91 -2.21 -11.66 -3.29
C GLU A 91 -2.37 -10.14 -3.10
N ASP A 92 -2.26 -9.63 -1.88
CA ASP A 92 -2.24 -8.19 -1.61
C ASP A 92 -1.15 -7.48 -2.43
N ASN A 93 0.06 -8.06 -2.46
CA ASN A 93 1.17 -7.52 -3.23
C ASN A 93 0.88 -7.52 -4.74
N ARG A 94 0.26 -8.59 -5.25
CA ARG A 94 -0.10 -8.72 -6.67
C ARG A 94 -1.20 -7.74 -7.07
N SER A 95 -2.23 -7.59 -6.24
CA SER A 95 -3.31 -6.63 -6.46
C SER A 95 -2.79 -5.20 -6.50
N ALA A 96 -1.91 -4.83 -5.55
CA ALA A 96 -1.30 -3.51 -5.54
C ALA A 96 -0.40 -3.27 -6.78
N ALA A 97 0.36 -4.28 -7.21
CA ALA A 97 1.18 -4.18 -8.42
C ALA A 97 0.34 -4.02 -9.70
N ARG A 98 -0.74 -4.80 -9.85
CA ARG A 98 -1.67 -4.68 -10.99
C ARG A 98 -2.35 -3.31 -11.02
N TRP A 99 -2.88 -2.89 -9.87
CA TRP A 99 -3.52 -1.58 -9.72
C TRP A 99 -2.57 -0.43 -10.10
N MET A 100 -1.29 -0.56 -9.75
CA MET A 100 -0.28 0.45 -10.10
C MET A 100 0.02 0.43 -11.61
N ALA A 101 0.12 -0.74 -12.23
CA ALA A 101 0.39 -0.88 -13.67
C ALA A 101 -0.76 -0.36 -14.55
N GLU A 102 -2.00 -0.43 -14.08
CA GLU A 102 -3.18 0.09 -14.79
C GLU A 102 -3.21 1.63 -14.87
N ARG A 103 -2.36 2.33 -14.10
CA ARG A 103 -2.27 3.80 -14.09
C ARG A 103 -1.26 4.38 -15.09
N GLY A 104 -0.62 3.54 -15.91
CA GLY A 104 0.33 3.93 -16.96
C GLY A 104 1.77 4.05 -16.47
#